data_AF-A0A951URN9-F1
#
_entry.id   AF-A0A951URN9-F1
#
_cell.length_a   1.000
_cell.length_b   1.000
_cell.length_c   1.000
_cell.angle_alpha   90.00
_cell.angle_beta   90.00
_cell.angle_gamma   90.00
#
_symmetry.space_group_name_H-M   'P 1'
#
loop_
_entity.id
_entity.type
_entity.pdbx_description
1 polymer ?
#
loop_
_entity_poly.entity_id
_entity_poly.type
_entity_poly.pdbx_seq_one_letter_code
_entity_poly.pdbx_strand_id
1 'polypeptide(L)'
;MLLKSSQIAALFDGFIRINNFNANANSSNITTAITTPLATAGRGGVSVPLQAATNTTIGVVTTGTTVALFLASSEKPALDNAGNKVYGRLTESSGVYTLNYFSNVAGVETAYTFASTTIDFVIPYRFDFARLPSDFAIAFPINDINIAAGGGVVARQFSEKLTVTATNTLSNLTFTPNFDYNISVEINGKVENSFGGGSASFSRNVKTLIWNQANAGYQILTTDDVVARYTTLE
;
A
#
# COMPACT_ATOMS: atom_id res chain seq x y z
N MET A 1 -8.04 2.23 -39.19
CA MET A 1 -7.29 1.05 -38.75
C MET A 1 -8.30 -0.03 -38.38
N LEU A 2 -8.36 -1.14 -39.11
CA LEU A 2 -9.24 -2.27 -38.79
C LEU A 2 -8.58 -3.07 -37.65
N LEU A 3 -9.23 -3.10 -36.48
CA LEU A 3 -8.82 -3.94 -35.36
C LEU A 3 -8.96 -5.42 -35.79
N LYS A 4 -7.90 -6.21 -35.66
CA LYS A 4 -7.95 -7.65 -35.95
C LYS A 4 -8.67 -8.37 -34.81
N SER A 5 -9.41 -9.45 -35.11
CA SER A 5 -10.14 -10.23 -34.09
C SER A 5 -9.24 -10.74 -32.95
N SER A 6 -7.97 -10.99 -33.24
CA SER A 6 -6.95 -11.35 -32.25
C SER A 6 -6.65 -10.26 -31.21
N GLN A 7 -7.00 -9.00 -31.47
CA GLN A 7 -6.84 -7.89 -30.54
C GLN A 7 -8.09 -7.68 -29.65
N ILE A 8 -9.25 -8.16 -30.08
CA ILE A 8 -10.53 -8.03 -29.35
C ILE A 8 -10.68 -9.15 -28.30
N ALA A 9 -10.07 -10.31 -28.53
CA ALA A 9 -10.06 -11.43 -27.57
C ALA A 9 -8.95 -11.32 -26.50
N ALA A 10 -8.31 -10.14 -26.36
CA ALA A 10 -7.29 -9.94 -25.35
C ALA A 10 -7.89 -9.98 -23.94
N LEU A 11 -7.15 -10.58 -23.03
CA LEU A 11 -7.48 -10.63 -21.61
C LEU A 11 -6.67 -9.58 -20.86
N PHE A 12 -7.28 -8.95 -19.86
CA PHE A 12 -6.69 -7.89 -19.06
C PHE A 12 -6.68 -8.32 -17.60
N ASP A 13 -5.55 -8.15 -16.95
CA ASP A 13 -5.48 -8.36 -15.51
C ASP A 13 -5.95 -7.07 -14.83
N GLY A 14 -6.93 -7.23 -13.94
CA GLY A 14 -7.43 -6.21 -13.04
C GLY A 14 -7.50 -6.77 -11.62
N PHE A 15 -8.25 -6.11 -10.76
CA PHE A 15 -8.24 -6.38 -9.34
C PHE A 15 -9.65 -6.41 -8.76
N ILE A 16 -9.88 -7.30 -7.80
CA ILE A 16 -11.10 -7.37 -7.01
C ILE A 16 -10.73 -7.11 -5.56
N ARG A 17 -11.32 -6.08 -4.95
CA ARG A 17 -11.12 -5.75 -3.53
C ARG A 17 -12.12 -6.53 -2.67
N ILE A 18 -11.61 -7.15 -1.62
CA ILE A 18 -12.39 -7.78 -0.55
C ILE A 18 -12.18 -6.91 0.68
N ASN A 19 -13.29 -6.45 1.26
CA ASN A 19 -13.29 -5.58 2.43
C ASN A 19 -13.80 -6.32 3.67
N ASN A 20 -13.30 -5.93 4.83
CA ASN A 20 -13.77 -6.36 6.13
C ASN A 20 -13.79 -7.89 6.32
N PHE A 21 -12.81 -8.59 5.73
CA PHE A 21 -12.69 -10.03 5.88
C PHE A 21 -12.10 -10.38 7.26
N ASN A 22 -12.78 -11.23 8.02
CA ASN A 22 -12.25 -11.67 9.32
C ASN A 22 -11.29 -12.85 9.14
N ALA A 23 -9.99 -12.57 9.09
CA ALA A 23 -8.95 -13.59 8.99
C ALA A 23 -8.71 -14.25 10.34
N ASN A 24 -8.70 -15.58 10.35
CA ASN A 24 -8.43 -16.39 11.54
C ASN A 24 -7.54 -17.56 11.14
N ALA A 25 -6.73 -18.05 12.09
CA ALA A 25 -5.77 -19.13 11.87
C ALA A 25 -4.70 -18.79 10.81
N ASN A 26 -4.06 -19.83 10.25
CA ASN A 26 -3.00 -19.71 9.25
C ASN A 26 -3.51 -19.72 7.80
N SER A 27 -4.80 -20.00 7.60
CA SER A 27 -5.46 -19.92 6.31
C SER A 27 -6.96 -19.69 6.47
N SER A 28 -7.62 -19.24 5.41
CA SER A 28 -9.07 -19.10 5.40
C SER A 28 -9.67 -19.45 4.04
N ASN A 29 -10.84 -20.08 4.05
CA ASN A 29 -11.67 -20.24 2.86
C ASN A 29 -12.32 -18.90 2.53
N ILE A 30 -11.93 -18.32 1.41
CA ILE A 30 -12.41 -17.00 0.96
C ILE A 30 -13.40 -17.09 -0.20
N THR A 31 -13.87 -18.29 -0.56
CA THR A 31 -14.74 -18.52 -1.72
C THR A 31 -15.96 -17.57 -1.71
N THR A 32 -16.73 -17.55 -0.63
CA THR A 32 -17.90 -16.67 -0.48
C THR A 32 -17.53 -15.18 -0.49
N ALA A 33 -16.39 -14.84 0.13
CA ALA A 33 -15.89 -13.47 0.19
C ALA A 33 -15.46 -12.95 -1.19
N ILE A 34 -15.05 -13.84 -2.11
CA ILE A 34 -14.80 -13.51 -3.51
C ILE A 34 -16.12 -13.46 -4.31
N THR A 35 -17.02 -14.42 -4.13
CA THR A 35 -18.27 -14.48 -4.90
C THR A 35 -19.08 -13.18 -4.79
N THR A 36 -19.10 -12.59 -3.59
CA THR A 36 -19.86 -11.37 -3.31
C THR A 36 -19.46 -10.19 -4.22
N PRO A 37 -18.20 -9.72 -4.24
CA PRO A 37 -17.80 -8.65 -5.15
C PRO A 37 -17.85 -9.05 -6.64
N LEU A 38 -17.66 -10.33 -6.99
CA LEU A 38 -17.76 -10.76 -8.39
C LEU A 38 -19.19 -10.63 -8.96
N ALA A 39 -20.22 -10.58 -8.12
CA ALA A 39 -21.60 -10.37 -8.56
C ALA A 39 -21.81 -9.03 -9.27
N THR A 40 -20.94 -8.04 -9.03
CA THR A 40 -21.02 -6.70 -9.62
C THR A 40 -19.70 -6.22 -10.22
N ALA A 41 -18.71 -7.10 -10.35
CA ALA A 41 -17.35 -6.72 -10.78
C ALA A 41 -17.21 -6.54 -12.30
N GLY A 42 -18.24 -6.83 -13.08
CA GLY A 42 -18.22 -6.62 -14.52
C GLY A 42 -18.69 -5.23 -14.93
N ARG A 43 -18.44 -4.86 -16.19
CA ARG A 43 -18.90 -3.61 -16.79
C ARG A 43 -20.39 -3.39 -16.55
N GLY A 44 -20.73 -2.22 -16.00
CA GLY A 44 -22.12 -1.87 -15.68
C GLY A 44 -22.71 -2.63 -14.49
N GLY A 45 -21.87 -3.22 -13.62
CA GLY A 45 -22.30 -3.96 -12.44
C GLY A 45 -22.76 -5.38 -12.74
N VAL A 46 -22.37 -5.96 -13.87
CA VAL A 46 -22.74 -7.33 -14.26
C VAL A 46 -21.86 -8.34 -13.53
N SER A 47 -22.39 -9.51 -13.22
CA SER A 47 -21.62 -10.58 -12.59
C SER A 47 -20.55 -11.15 -13.51
N VAL A 48 -19.39 -11.49 -12.94
CA VAL A 48 -18.34 -12.28 -13.60
C VAL A 48 -18.16 -13.63 -12.88
N PRO A 49 -17.76 -14.70 -13.58
CA PRO A 49 -17.68 -16.03 -12.99
C PRO A 49 -16.56 -16.15 -11.95
N LEU A 50 -16.83 -16.92 -10.89
CA LEU A 50 -15.79 -17.42 -10.01
C LEU A 50 -15.19 -18.70 -10.61
N GLN A 51 -14.01 -18.57 -11.23
CA GLN A 51 -13.24 -19.67 -11.78
C GLN A 51 -11.75 -19.30 -11.80
N ALA A 52 -10.86 -20.29 -11.82
CA ALA A 52 -9.43 -20.03 -11.93
C ALA A 52 -9.11 -19.51 -13.33
N ALA A 53 -8.32 -18.43 -13.41
CA ALA A 53 -7.86 -17.89 -14.67
C ALA A 53 -6.82 -18.81 -15.32
N THR A 54 -6.86 -18.88 -16.64
CA THR A 54 -5.78 -19.42 -17.48
C THR A 54 -5.34 -18.34 -18.46
N ASN A 55 -4.32 -18.62 -19.28
CA ASN A 55 -3.90 -17.71 -20.35
C ASN A 55 -5.00 -17.43 -21.40
N THR A 56 -6.09 -18.21 -21.41
CA THR A 56 -7.19 -18.07 -22.37
C THR A 56 -8.56 -17.90 -21.72
N THR A 57 -8.65 -17.94 -20.40
CA THR A 57 -9.92 -17.82 -19.66
C THR A 57 -9.87 -16.68 -18.65
N ILE A 58 -10.99 -15.97 -18.52
CA ILE A 58 -11.21 -15.02 -17.44
C ILE A 58 -11.27 -15.75 -16.09
N GLY A 59 -11.05 -15.04 -14.98
CA GLY A 59 -11.14 -15.65 -13.65
C GLY A 59 -10.17 -15.06 -12.65
N VAL A 60 -10.14 -15.64 -11.46
CA VAL A 60 -9.20 -15.29 -10.40
C VAL A 60 -7.82 -15.87 -10.73
N VAL A 61 -6.77 -15.05 -10.68
CA VAL A 61 -5.39 -15.51 -10.91
C VAL A 61 -4.83 -16.10 -9.61
N THR A 62 -4.49 -17.39 -9.64
CA THR A 62 -4.08 -18.15 -8.44
C THR A 62 -2.61 -18.54 -8.45
N THR A 63 -1.97 -18.63 -9.62
CA THR A 63 -0.57 -19.04 -9.74
C THR A 63 0.39 -17.89 -9.47
N GLY A 64 1.42 -18.12 -8.63
CA GLY A 64 2.52 -17.18 -8.41
C GLY A 64 2.10 -15.84 -7.77
N THR A 65 0.89 -15.76 -7.24
CA THR A 65 0.31 -14.51 -6.76
C THR A 65 0.64 -14.30 -5.29
N THR A 66 1.11 -13.09 -4.97
CA THR A 66 1.20 -12.58 -3.60
C THR A 66 0.08 -11.57 -3.40
N VAL A 67 -0.75 -11.79 -2.40
CA VAL A 67 -1.88 -10.92 -2.05
C VAL A 67 -1.47 -10.04 -0.89
N ALA A 68 -1.43 -8.72 -1.09
CA ALA A 68 -1.19 -7.78 0.00
C ALA A 68 -2.38 -7.74 0.96
N LEU A 69 -2.11 -7.73 2.27
CA LEU A 69 -3.14 -7.68 3.31
C LEU A 69 -3.00 -6.37 4.10
N PHE A 70 -4.12 -5.73 4.36
CA PHE A 70 -4.20 -4.47 5.10
C PHE A 70 -5.14 -4.62 6.28
N LEU A 71 -4.88 -3.94 7.40
CA LEU A 71 -5.81 -3.86 8.52
C LEU A 71 -7.01 -3.00 8.10
N ALA A 72 -8.22 -3.54 8.17
CA ALA A 72 -9.43 -2.83 7.72
C ALA A 72 -9.68 -1.51 8.49
N SER A 73 -9.25 -1.44 9.76
CA SER A 73 -9.44 -0.26 10.60
C SER A 73 -8.55 0.93 10.25
N SER A 74 -7.39 0.69 9.66
CA SER A 74 -6.37 1.73 9.43
C SER A 74 -5.85 1.79 8.01
N GLU A 75 -6.24 0.84 7.15
CA GLU A 75 -5.74 0.61 5.79
C GLU A 75 -4.21 0.50 5.70
N LYS A 76 -3.55 0.20 6.83
CA LYS A 76 -2.09 -0.02 6.91
C LYS A 76 -1.78 -1.49 6.62
N PRO A 77 -0.58 -1.81 6.11
CA PRO A 77 -0.17 -3.21 5.94
C PRO A 77 -0.34 -4.01 7.23
N ALA A 78 -0.82 -5.25 7.12
CA ALA A 78 -0.79 -6.18 8.23
C ALA A 78 0.68 -6.54 8.55
N LEU A 79 1.06 -6.44 9.82
CA LEU A 79 2.42 -6.74 10.28
C LEU A 79 2.40 -7.87 11.32
N ASP A 80 3.46 -8.67 11.36
CA ASP A 80 3.69 -9.59 12.46
C ASP A 80 4.27 -8.86 13.70
N ASN A 81 4.49 -9.61 14.79
CA ASN A 81 4.99 -9.04 16.05
C ASN A 81 6.39 -8.41 15.95
N ALA A 82 7.16 -8.77 14.92
CA ALA A 82 8.49 -8.23 14.65
C ALA A 82 8.45 -7.09 13.61
N GLY A 83 7.26 -6.69 13.14
CA GLY A 83 7.09 -5.62 12.16
C GLY A 83 7.25 -6.08 10.70
N ASN A 84 7.37 -7.39 10.42
CA ASN A 84 7.44 -7.87 9.04
C ASN A 84 6.05 -7.84 8.38
N LYS A 85 6.00 -7.53 7.09
CA LYS A 85 4.75 -7.55 6.32
C LYS A 85 4.16 -8.95 6.25
N VAL A 86 2.87 -9.05 6.57
CA VAL A 86 2.05 -10.24 6.37
C VAL A 86 1.38 -10.17 5.01
N TYR A 87 1.39 -11.26 4.27
CA TYR A 87 0.78 -11.38 2.95
C TYR A 87 0.07 -12.73 2.79
N GLY A 88 -0.77 -12.82 1.77
CA GLY A 88 -1.50 -14.02 1.41
C GLY A 88 -0.93 -14.73 0.18
N ARG A 89 -1.03 -16.07 0.18
CA ARG A 89 -0.92 -16.91 -1.02
C ARG A 89 -2.29 -17.48 -1.34
N LEU A 90 -2.78 -17.16 -2.53
CA LEU A 90 -4.07 -17.65 -3.00
C LEU A 90 -3.89 -19.03 -3.67
N THR A 91 -4.65 -20.01 -3.23
CA THR A 91 -4.75 -21.32 -3.89
C THR A 91 -6.20 -21.62 -4.24
N GLU A 92 -6.40 -22.43 -5.28
CA GLU A 92 -7.71 -22.96 -5.66
C GLU A 92 -7.60 -24.46 -5.83
N SER A 93 -8.60 -25.17 -5.30
CA SER A 93 -8.76 -26.61 -5.54
C SER A 93 -10.25 -26.96 -5.51
N SER A 94 -10.73 -27.60 -6.57
CA SER A 94 -12.11 -28.07 -6.69
C SER A 94 -13.16 -26.96 -6.45
N GLY A 95 -12.88 -25.75 -6.92
CA GLY A 95 -13.74 -24.57 -6.76
C GLY A 95 -13.62 -23.86 -5.41
N VAL A 96 -12.76 -24.34 -4.51
CA VAL A 96 -12.54 -23.73 -3.19
C VAL A 96 -11.30 -22.85 -3.23
N TYR A 97 -11.48 -21.56 -2.94
CA TYR A 97 -10.40 -20.58 -2.85
C TYR A 97 -9.93 -20.43 -1.41
N THR A 98 -8.64 -20.69 -1.19
CA THR A 98 -8.01 -20.59 0.12
C THR A 98 -6.93 -19.52 0.10
N LEU A 99 -6.96 -18.63 1.09
CA LEU A 99 -5.91 -17.65 1.32
C LEU A 99 -5.06 -18.13 2.50
N ASN A 100 -3.80 -18.47 2.23
CA ASN A 100 -2.82 -18.91 3.24
C ASN A 100 -1.96 -17.71 3.65
N TYR A 101 -1.66 -17.56 4.94
CA TYR A 101 -1.00 -16.38 5.47
C TYR A 101 0.47 -16.62 5.78
N PHE A 102 1.31 -15.66 5.41
CA PHE A 102 2.75 -15.73 5.61
C PHE A 102 3.32 -14.37 6.00
N SER A 103 4.44 -14.34 6.71
CA SER A 103 5.29 -13.17 6.84
C SER A 103 6.69 -13.46 6.29
N ASN A 104 7.38 -12.42 5.81
CA ASN A 104 8.76 -12.55 5.35
C ASN A 104 9.71 -12.20 6.50
N VAL A 105 10.29 -13.23 7.13
CA VAL A 105 11.22 -13.06 8.25
C VAL A 105 12.63 -13.24 7.70
N ALA A 106 13.40 -12.14 7.62
CA ALA A 106 14.78 -12.13 7.13
C ALA A 106 14.97 -12.81 5.76
N GLY A 107 14.03 -12.60 4.83
CA GLY A 107 14.07 -13.18 3.48
C GLY A 107 13.38 -14.53 3.36
N VAL A 108 12.88 -15.11 4.45
CA VAL A 108 12.26 -16.44 4.48
C VAL A 108 10.74 -16.31 4.68
N GLU A 109 9.98 -16.91 3.76
CA GLU A 109 8.53 -17.05 3.90
C GLU A 109 8.21 -17.98 5.07
N THR A 110 7.58 -17.43 6.11
CA THR A 110 7.22 -18.12 7.35
C THR A 110 5.72 -18.10 7.50
N ALA A 111 5.11 -19.23 7.86
CA ALA A 111 3.67 -19.30 8.08
C ALA A 111 3.24 -18.35 9.20
N TYR A 112 2.19 -17.56 8.96
CA TYR A 112 1.65 -16.58 9.90
C TYR A 112 0.25 -17.01 10.35
N THR A 113 -0.12 -16.70 11.59
CA THR A 113 -1.43 -17.04 12.17
C THR A 113 -2.11 -15.79 12.71
N PHE A 114 -3.30 -15.47 12.20
CA PHE A 114 -4.12 -14.39 12.74
C PHE A 114 -4.90 -14.83 13.98
N ALA A 115 -4.93 -13.96 15.00
CA ALA A 115 -5.72 -14.13 16.22
C ALA A 115 -7.17 -13.58 16.08
N SER A 116 -7.79 -13.79 14.91
CA SER A 116 -9.02 -13.11 14.46
C SER A 116 -8.81 -11.60 14.21
N THR A 117 -8.43 -11.24 12.99
CA THR A 117 -8.18 -9.86 12.58
C THR A 117 -8.99 -9.51 11.34
N THR A 118 -9.69 -8.38 11.37
CA THR A 118 -10.36 -7.86 10.19
C THR A 118 -9.37 -7.22 9.23
N ILE A 119 -9.29 -7.77 8.02
CA ILE A 119 -8.38 -7.35 6.97
C ILE A 119 -9.11 -7.00 5.68
N ASP A 120 -8.48 -6.14 4.90
CA ASP A 120 -8.80 -5.88 3.50
C ASP A 120 -7.71 -6.47 2.63
N PHE A 121 -8.07 -6.95 1.44
CA PHE A 121 -7.12 -7.45 0.47
C PHE A 121 -7.65 -7.35 -0.95
N VAL A 122 -6.74 -7.51 -1.91
CA VAL A 122 -7.05 -7.37 -3.32
C VAL A 122 -6.52 -8.58 -4.07
N ILE A 123 -7.39 -9.25 -4.83
CA ILE A 123 -7.00 -10.39 -5.66
C ILE A 123 -6.93 -9.99 -7.13
N PRO A 124 -5.92 -10.48 -7.87
CA PRO A 124 -5.88 -10.31 -9.32
C PRO A 124 -6.99 -11.14 -9.98
N TYR A 125 -7.66 -10.51 -10.95
CA TYR A 125 -8.71 -11.13 -11.76
C TYR A 125 -8.49 -10.78 -13.22
N ARG A 126 -8.59 -11.78 -14.10
CA ARG A 126 -8.46 -11.64 -15.54
C ARG A 126 -9.83 -11.40 -16.16
N PHE A 127 -10.00 -10.28 -16.85
CA PHE A 127 -11.21 -9.86 -17.54
C PHE A 127 -11.06 -9.97 -19.06
N ASP A 128 -12.19 -10.08 -19.77
CA ASP A 128 -12.26 -9.78 -21.19
C ASP A 128 -12.79 -8.35 -21.40
N PHE A 129 -12.65 -7.82 -22.61
CA PHE A 129 -13.12 -6.48 -22.95
C PHE A 129 -14.62 -6.24 -22.75
N ALA A 130 -15.45 -7.28 -22.88
CA ALA A 130 -16.90 -7.14 -22.73
C ALA A 130 -17.29 -6.93 -21.27
N ARG A 131 -16.52 -7.51 -20.35
CA ARG A 131 -16.79 -7.52 -18.91
C ARG A 131 -15.88 -6.58 -18.13
N LEU A 132 -14.85 -6.01 -18.74
CA LEU A 132 -13.92 -5.09 -18.07
C LEU A 132 -14.64 -3.83 -17.54
N PRO A 133 -14.56 -3.54 -16.23
CA PRO A 133 -15.13 -2.31 -15.66
C PRO A 133 -14.61 -1.05 -16.34
N SER A 134 -15.45 -0.02 -16.46
CA SER A 134 -15.07 1.24 -17.11
C SER A 134 -13.99 2.02 -16.36
N ASP A 135 -13.82 1.74 -15.07
CA ASP A 135 -12.88 2.36 -14.15
C ASP A 135 -11.62 1.50 -13.87
N PHE A 136 -11.46 0.38 -14.58
CA PHE A 136 -10.33 -0.55 -14.35
C PHE A 136 -8.95 0.13 -14.47
N ALA A 137 -8.83 1.14 -15.34
CA ALA A 137 -7.58 1.84 -15.60
C ALA A 137 -7.27 2.94 -14.57
N ILE A 138 -8.24 3.28 -13.71
CA ILE A 138 -8.14 4.36 -12.72
C ILE A 138 -7.98 3.78 -11.31
N ALA A 139 -8.52 2.58 -11.07
CA ALA A 139 -8.49 1.91 -9.77
C ALA A 139 -7.29 0.98 -9.61
N PHE A 140 -6.08 1.54 -9.45
CA PHE A 140 -4.98 0.78 -8.85
C PHE A 140 -5.00 1.03 -7.33
N PRO A 141 -5.13 0.01 -6.47
CA PRO A 141 -5.01 0.18 -5.03
C PRO A 141 -3.54 0.40 -4.68
N ILE A 142 -3.05 1.62 -4.87
CA ILE A 142 -1.70 2.02 -4.44
C ILE A 142 -1.79 2.51 -2.99
N ASN A 143 -1.96 1.56 -2.06
CA ASN A 143 -1.67 1.82 -0.66
C ASN A 143 -0.18 1.61 -0.34
N ASP A 144 0.59 1.10 -1.31
CA ASP A 144 2.05 0.93 -1.23
C ASP A 144 2.65 1.04 -2.66
N ILE A 145 3.16 2.23 -3.03
CA ILE A 145 3.90 2.43 -4.31
C ILE A 145 5.25 1.64 -4.30
N ASN A 146 5.63 1.07 -3.15
CA ASN A 146 6.90 0.39 -2.95
C ASN A 146 6.78 -1.15 -3.12
N ILE A 147 6.46 -1.61 -4.34
CA ILE A 147 6.74 -3.00 -4.75
C ILE A 147 8.05 -2.99 -5.55
N ALA A 148 9.18 -2.85 -4.84
CA ALA A 148 10.43 -3.38 -5.33
C ALA A 148 10.50 -4.86 -4.90
N ALA A 149 10.54 -5.76 -5.89
CA ALA A 149 10.81 -7.18 -5.68
C ALA A 149 12.26 -7.34 -5.19
N GLY A 150 12.46 -7.29 -3.88
CA GLY A 150 13.75 -7.51 -3.25
C GLY A 150 13.61 -7.23 -1.77
N GLY A 151 13.65 -8.28 -0.94
CA GLY A 151 13.45 -8.24 0.51
C GLY A 151 14.57 -7.53 1.28
N GLY A 152 14.86 -6.28 0.94
CA GLY A 152 15.54 -5.33 1.81
C GLY A 152 14.53 -4.41 2.46
N VAL A 153 14.88 -3.81 3.60
CA VAL A 153 14.11 -2.71 4.18
C VAL A 153 14.23 -1.52 3.22
N VAL A 154 13.34 -1.46 2.22
CA VAL A 154 13.38 -0.39 1.21
C VAL A 154 12.88 0.88 1.89
N ALA A 155 13.71 1.93 1.85
CA ALA A 155 13.34 3.23 2.38
C ALA A 155 12.00 3.68 1.77
N ARG A 156 11.04 4.02 2.63
CA ARG A 156 9.74 4.56 2.22
C ARG A 156 9.79 6.08 2.31
N GLN A 157 9.23 6.77 1.32
CA GLN A 157 9.02 8.20 1.42
C GLN A 157 7.72 8.46 2.19
N PHE A 158 7.82 9.27 3.23
CA PHE A 158 6.71 9.69 4.07
C PHE A 158 6.49 11.19 3.91
N SER A 159 5.24 11.62 3.99
CA SER A 159 4.85 13.03 4.00
C SER A 159 3.82 13.22 5.09
N GLU A 160 4.07 14.13 6.03
CA GLU A 160 3.15 14.41 7.12
C GLU A 160 3.06 15.90 7.44
N LYS A 161 1.90 16.32 7.93
CA LYS A 161 1.68 17.68 8.41
C LYS A 161 2.19 17.78 9.85
N LEU A 162 3.03 18.78 10.12
CA LEU A 162 3.52 19.08 11.46
C LEU A 162 2.70 20.22 12.06
N THR A 163 2.44 20.12 13.36
CA THR A 163 1.80 21.19 14.12
C THR A 163 2.88 22.10 14.69
N VAL A 164 2.74 23.41 14.49
CA VAL A 164 3.60 24.40 15.13
C VAL A 164 3.02 24.70 16.51
N THR A 165 3.60 24.15 17.57
CA THR A 165 3.06 24.24 18.94
C THR A 165 3.43 25.55 19.65
N ALA A 166 4.51 26.18 19.21
CA ALA A 166 4.96 27.51 19.59
C ALA A 166 5.86 28.06 18.48
N THR A 167 6.22 29.35 18.53
CA THR A 167 7.16 29.93 17.56
C THR A 167 8.42 29.07 17.43
N ASN A 168 8.76 28.69 16.20
CA ASN A 168 9.89 27.82 15.84
C ASN A 168 9.87 26.40 16.47
N THR A 169 8.74 25.96 17.02
CA THR A 169 8.60 24.66 17.67
C THR A 169 7.63 23.79 16.89
N LEU A 170 8.16 22.73 16.27
CA LEU A 170 7.38 21.76 15.49
C LEU A 170 7.07 20.52 16.34
N SER A 171 5.95 19.87 16.06
CA SER A 171 5.68 18.52 16.56
C SER A 171 6.74 17.54 16.03
N ASN A 172 6.99 16.47 16.79
CA ASN A 172 7.87 15.38 16.35
C ASN A 172 7.32 14.69 15.10
N LEU A 173 8.23 14.18 14.27
CA LEU A 173 7.92 13.28 13.17
C LEU A 173 7.33 11.97 13.69
N THR A 174 6.45 11.34 12.91
CA THR A 174 5.86 10.04 13.25
C THR A 174 6.91 8.93 13.25
N PHE A 175 7.80 8.94 12.26
CA PHE A 175 8.85 7.92 12.06
C PHE A 175 10.24 8.54 12.11
N THR A 176 11.25 7.75 12.50
CA THR A 176 12.64 8.22 12.48
C THR A 176 13.10 8.28 11.02
N PRO A 177 13.56 9.44 10.53
CA PRO A 177 14.12 9.51 9.20
C PRO A 177 15.37 8.63 9.09
N ASN A 178 15.59 8.00 7.94
CA ASN A 178 16.73 7.11 7.73
C ASN A 178 18.06 7.88 7.70
N PHE A 179 18.05 9.09 7.15
CA PHE A 179 19.22 9.95 7.01
C PHE A 179 18.92 11.37 7.49
N ASP A 180 19.92 12.03 8.08
CA ASP A 180 19.83 13.43 8.54
C ASP A 180 19.56 14.42 7.40
N TYR A 181 19.94 14.08 6.17
CA TYR A 181 19.98 15.02 5.05
C TYR A 181 18.85 14.86 4.04
N ASN A 182 17.97 13.87 4.20
CA ASN A 182 16.85 13.62 3.28
C ASN A 182 15.51 14.08 3.86
N ILE A 183 15.50 15.22 4.53
CA ILE A 183 14.28 15.86 5.01
C ILE A 183 14.09 17.16 4.26
N SER A 184 12.88 17.34 3.72
CA SER A 184 12.41 18.61 3.21
C SER A 184 11.21 19.05 4.03
N VAL A 185 11.19 20.30 4.44
CA VAL A 185 10.07 20.90 5.15
C VAL A 185 9.51 22.00 4.27
N GLU A 186 8.24 21.92 3.96
CA GLU A 186 7.50 22.94 3.22
C GLU A 186 6.73 23.80 4.22
N ILE A 187 7.02 25.10 4.26
CA ILE A 187 6.35 26.08 5.13
C ILE A 187 5.61 27.07 4.22
N ASN A 188 4.28 27.06 4.23
CA ASN A 188 3.43 27.89 3.38
C ASN A 188 3.84 27.87 1.88
N GLY A 189 4.21 26.68 1.36
CA GLY A 189 4.65 26.51 -0.02
C GLY A 189 6.14 26.76 -0.28
N LYS A 190 6.90 27.27 0.69
CA LYS A 190 8.37 27.41 0.58
C LYS A 190 9.05 26.14 1.08
N VAL A 191 9.86 25.52 0.22
CA VAL A 191 10.61 24.31 0.57
C VAL A 191 11.97 24.66 1.15
N GLU A 192 12.24 24.10 2.32
CA GLU A 192 13.50 24.15 3.04
C GLU A 192 14.05 22.74 3.16
N ASN A 193 15.36 22.60 3.20
CA ASN A 193 16.01 21.29 3.31
C ASN A 193 17.05 21.30 4.43
N SER A 194 17.35 20.11 4.92
CA SER A 194 18.38 19.88 5.94
C SER A 194 19.81 19.90 5.39
N PHE A 195 20.03 20.25 4.11
CA PHE A 195 21.37 20.32 3.54
C PHE A 195 22.11 21.57 4.04
N GLY A 196 23.44 21.50 4.08
CA GLY A 196 24.29 22.63 4.47
C GLY A 196 24.86 22.57 5.89
N GLY A 197 24.65 21.48 6.63
CA GLY A 197 25.25 21.27 7.95
C GLY A 197 24.90 22.39 8.92
N GLY A 198 25.91 23.13 9.42
CA GLY A 198 25.71 24.26 10.32
C GLY A 198 24.90 25.43 9.75
N SER A 199 24.79 25.53 8.42
CA SER A 199 24.05 26.57 7.71
C SER A 199 22.64 26.14 7.29
N ALA A 200 22.19 24.93 7.66
CA ALA A 200 20.85 24.45 7.30
C ALA A 200 19.75 25.24 8.02
N SER A 201 18.61 25.43 7.35
CA SER A 201 17.41 26.10 7.91
C SER A 201 16.82 25.37 9.11
N PHE A 202 17.11 24.07 9.25
CA PHE A 202 16.78 23.27 10.41
C PHE A 202 17.76 22.10 10.57
N SER A 203 17.83 21.55 11.77
CA SER A 203 18.53 20.30 12.06
C SER A 203 17.56 19.24 12.58
N ARG A 204 18.02 18.00 12.67
CA ARG A 204 17.24 16.87 13.17
C ARG A 204 17.92 16.26 14.40
N ASN A 205 17.12 15.91 15.39
CA ASN A 205 17.52 14.99 16.45
C ASN A 205 16.48 13.86 16.57
N VAL A 206 16.81 12.68 16.04
CA VAL A 206 15.89 11.52 15.95
C VAL A 206 14.60 11.91 15.20
N LYS A 207 13.49 12.11 15.92
CA LYS A 207 12.19 12.54 15.35
C LYS A 207 11.93 14.05 15.49
N THR A 208 12.78 14.78 16.20
CA THR A 208 12.60 16.22 16.45
C THR A 208 13.25 17.02 15.34
N LEU A 209 12.53 17.97 14.75
CA LEU A 209 13.11 18.99 13.88
C LEU A 209 13.35 20.27 14.68
N ILE A 210 14.57 20.77 14.64
CA ILE A 210 15.00 21.96 15.35
C ILE A 210 15.18 23.08 14.32
N TRP A 211 14.25 24.04 14.32
CA TRP A 211 14.28 25.15 13.38
C TRP A 211 15.40 26.15 13.70
N ASN A 212 16.14 26.58 12.70
CA ASN A 212 17.15 27.62 12.81
C ASN A 212 16.70 28.88 12.05
N GLN A 213 16.02 29.78 12.76
CA GLN A 213 15.50 31.02 12.20
C GLN A 213 16.59 31.91 11.57
N ALA A 214 17.82 31.88 12.11
CA ALA A 214 18.90 32.72 11.62
C ALA A 214 19.38 32.27 10.24
N ASN A 215 19.45 30.95 10.04
CA ASN A 215 19.81 30.36 8.75
C ASN A 215 18.66 30.44 7.74
N ALA A 216 17.43 30.20 8.19
CA ALA A 216 16.25 30.23 7.32
C ALA A 216 15.85 31.65 6.88
N GLY A 217 16.19 32.66 7.70
CA GLY A 217 15.83 34.06 7.49
C GLY A 217 14.42 34.44 7.93
N TYR A 218 13.69 33.54 8.60
CA TYR A 218 12.33 33.78 9.13
C TYR A 218 11.98 32.83 10.28
N GLN A 219 10.93 33.21 11.01
CA GLN A 219 10.33 32.41 12.07
C GLN A 219 9.16 31.60 11.54
N ILE A 220 8.94 30.41 12.11
CA ILE A 220 7.71 29.63 11.91
C ILE A 220 6.73 30.01 13.02
N LEU A 221 5.50 30.34 12.65
CA LEU A 221 4.41 30.75 13.54
C LEU A 221 3.35 29.66 13.66
N THR A 222 2.55 29.71 14.73
CA THR A 222 1.46 28.74 15.00
C THR A 222 0.38 28.69 13.93
N THR A 223 0.36 29.67 13.03
CA THR A 223 -0.57 29.78 11.89
C THR A 223 -0.04 29.20 10.58
N ASP A 224 1.25 28.85 10.53
CA ASP A 224 1.87 28.37 9.30
C ASP A 224 1.48 26.93 8.99
N ASP A 225 1.32 26.63 7.70
CA ASP A 225 1.14 25.26 7.22
C ASP A 225 2.50 24.62 6.98
N VAL A 226 2.83 23.59 7.76
CA VAL A 226 4.12 22.92 7.75
C VAL A 226 3.95 21.46 7.35
N VAL A 227 4.58 21.04 6.27
CA VAL A 227 4.60 19.66 5.79
C VAL A 227 6.03 19.15 5.72
N ALA A 228 6.35 18.06 6.42
CA ALA A 228 7.63 17.40 6.32
C ALA A 228 7.55 16.21 5.36
N ARG A 229 8.55 16.09 4.48
CA ARG A 229 8.74 14.95 3.57
C ARG A 229 10.11 14.34 3.80
N TYR A 230 10.17 13.05 4.08
CA TYR A 230 11.41 12.37 4.43
C TYR A 230 11.36 10.88 4.11
N THR A 231 12.51 10.19 4.14
CA THR A 231 12.56 8.73 3.99
C THR A 231 12.76 8.03 5.32
N THR A 232 12.12 6.88 5.53
CA THR A 232 12.26 6.05 6.74
C THR A 232 12.41 4.56 6.39
N LEU A 233 13.01 3.80 7.30
CA LEU A 233 13.13 2.33 7.25
C LEU A 233 12.10 1.63 8.15
N GLU A 234 11.34 2.39 8.95
CA GLU A 234 10.21 1.90 9.76
C GLU A 234 8.98 1.60 8.86
#